data_AF-Q0W7T2-F1
#
_entry.id   AF-Q0W7T2-F1
#
_cell.length_a   1.000
_cell.length_b   1.000
_cell.length_c   1.000
_cell.angle_alpha   90.00
_cell.angle_beta   90.00
_cell.angle_gamma   90.00
#
_symmetry.space_group_name_H-M   'P 1'
#
loop_
_entity.id
_entity.type
_entity.pdbx_description
1 polymer ?
#
loop_
_entity_poly.entity_id
_entity_poly.type
_entity_poly.pdbx_seq_one_letter_code
_entity_poly.pdbx_strand_id
1 'polypeptide(L)'
;MNIDHPAMRLLEDVKTIFRKDWKLFLIINAIYFGAILLGALIALAYPDLQISLIAATSQTYGSAGPLSIVGDAYLSGNIIIAAAITFVVNFFFGTVGMIIIPSLILPFWALLFCAYRALLWGIMLVVPVPGIMPLSVLAPHYLTLLLEGEAYVVAMFACTRGLIALLKPQSFGTDSRLQAYKKAIIDIGKLLIVVALLLGVAAVYEAAEVILVAGTAGGATQGGQFGFYDEEFGANSSYSNWTQTIPGNSSAWTSFGLSTGKLTRMHFESYGTPIDVMIMDKNNFTAYNSGTAGWSAYVTKEDAVNETFDFIPPHDDVYWIVMNNDGPEDVKIRMQLRYKL
;
A
#
# COMPACT_ATOMS: atom_id res chain seq x y z
N MET A 1 -8.02 46.85 -21.69
CA MET A 1 -7.29 46.66 -20.42
C MET A 1 -7.13 45.16 -20.24
N ASN A 2 -5.97 44.60 -20.61
CA ASN A 2 -5.73 43.15 -20.47
C ASN A 2 -5.53 42.87 -18.99
N ILE A 3 -6.49 42.19 -18.36
CA ILE A 3 -6.36 41.74 -16.98
C ILE A 3 -5.37 40.58 -16.99
N ASP A 4 -4.13 40.87 -16.62
CA ASP A 4 -3.07 39.89 -16.42
C ASP A 4 -3.44 39.00 -15.21
N HIS A 5 -4.19 37.94 -15.45
CA HIS A 5 -4.60 37.02 -14.39
C HIS A 5 -3.41 36.11 -14.03
N PRO A 6 -2.96 36.06 -12.76
CA PRO A 6 -1.79 35.28 -12.34
C PRO A 6 -1.88 33.80 -12.72
N ALA A 7 -3.09 33.24 -12.66
CA ALA A 7 -3.37 31.86 -13.05
C ALA A 7 -3.14 31.58 -14.54
N MET A 8 -3.47 32.52 -15.43
CA MET A 8 -3.24 32.35 -16.87
C MET A 8 -1.74 32.33 -17.17
N ARG A 9 -0.96 33.19 -16.52
CA ARG A 9 0.51 33.20 -16.65
C ARG A 9 1.13 31.88 -16.18
N LEU A 10 0.65 31.30 -15.08
CA LEU A 10 1.13 30.00 -14.60
C LEU A 10 0.87 28.87 -15.61
N LEU A 11 -0.33 28.81 -16.19
CA LEU A 11 -0.68 27.79 -17.18
C LEU A 11 0.18 27.93 -18.45
N GLU A 12 0.39 29.15 -18.92
CA GLU A 12 1.27 29.43 -20.06
C GLU A 12 2.73 29.04 -19.78
N ASP A 13 3.22 29.32 -18.57
CA ASP A 13 4.56 28.94 -18.13
C ASP A 13 4.73 27.42 -18.10
N VAL A 14 3.80 26.70 -17.45
CA VAL A 14 3.82 25.23 -17.39
C VAL A 14 3.77 24.62 -18.79
N LYS A 15 2.90 25.14 -19.66
CA LYS A 15 2.80 24.71 -21.06
C LYS A 15 4.12 24.94 -21.80
N THR A 16 4.76 26.08 -21.58
CA THR A 16 6.05 26.43 -22.20
C THR A 16 7.16 25.49 -21.73
N ILE A 17 7.21 25.19 -20.42
CA ILE A 17 8.15 24.25 -19.80
C ILE A 17 8.04 22.87 -20.46
N PHE A 18 6.83 22.29 -20.55
CA PHE A 18 6.62 20.98 -21.17
C PHE A 18 6.92 21.01 -22.67
N ARG A 19 6.49 22.04 -23.40
CA ARG A 19 6.73 22.12 -24.85
C ARG A 19 8.21 22.20 -25.19
N LYS A 20 8.98 22.95 -24.39
CA LYS A 20 10.42 23.12 -24.61
C LYS A 20 11.18 21.82 -24.39
N ASP A 21 10.84 21.09 -23.34
CA ASP A 21 11.60 19.93 -22.88
C ASP A 21 10.80 18.62 -22.99
N TRP A 22 9.89 18.52 -23.97
CA TRP A 22 8.99 17.37 -24.14
C TRP A 22 9.72 16.04 -24.34
N LYS A 23 10.89 16.07 -24.99
CA LYS A 23 11.73 14.87 -25.19
C LYS A 23 12.27 14.35 -23.86
N LEU A 24 12.69 15.27 -22.97
CA LEU A 24 13.12 14.89 -21.64
C LEU A 24 11.94 14.27 -20.88
N PHE A 25 10.77 14.90 -20.92
CA PHE A 25 9.57 14.36 -20.28
C PHE A 25 9.21 12.95 -20.80
N LEU A 26 9.33 12.71 -22.11
CA LEU A 26 9.10 11.37 -22.70
C LEU A 26 10.13 10.34 -22.20
N ILE A 27 11.40 10.71 -22.07
CA ILE A 27 12.44 9.84 -21.53
C ILE A 27 12.15 9.50 -20.06
N ILE A 28 11.74 10.50 -19.26
CA ILE A 28 11.39 10.29 -17.85
C ILE A 28 10.18 9.33 -17.72
N ASN A 29 9.16 9.50 -18.56
CA ASN A 29 8.05 8.56 -18.67
C ASN A 29 8.53 7.12 -18.97
N ALA A 30 9.38 6.97 -19.99
CA ALA A 30 9.90 5.67 -20.39
C ALA A 30 10.73 5.00 -19.28
N ILE A 31 11.52 5.78 -18.52
CA ILE A 31 12.27 5.26 -17.37
C ILE A 31 11.31 4.81 -16.26
N TYR A 32 10.33 5.64 -15.92
CA TYR A 32 9.42 5.36 -14.80
C TYR A 32 8.50 4.17 -15.09
N PHE A 33 7.75 4.22 -16.19
CA PHE A 33 6.86 3.11 -16.56
C PHE A 33 7.62 1.87 -17.03
N GLY A 34 8.82 2.05 -17.61
CA GLY A 34 9.73 0.93 -17.88
C GLY A 34 10.17 0.21 -16.60
N ALA A 35 10.43 0.95 -15.51
CA ALA A 35 10.73 0.35 -14.21
C ALA A 35 9.51 -0.39 -13.61
N ILE A 36 8.29 0.14 -13.76
CA ILE A 36 7.06 -0.58 -13.38
C ILE A 36 6.96 -1.91 -14.14
N LEU A 37 7.12 -1.89 -15.47
CA LEU A 37 7.05 -3.11 -16.28
C LEU A 37 8.16 -4.11 -15.91
N LEU A 38 9.38 -3.63 -15.66
CA LEU A 38 10.47 -4.47 -15.18
C LEU A 38 10.12 -5.12 -13.82
N GLY A 39 9.51 -4.36 -12.92
CA GLY A 39 9.04 -4.88 -11.63
C GLY A 39 7.98 -5.97 -11.80
N ALA A 40 7.05 -5.79 -12.72
CA ALA A 40 6.04 -6.79 -13.04
C ALA A 40 6.66 -8.09 -13.60
N LEU A 41 7.67 -7.97 -14.46
CA LEU A 41 8.43 -9.13 -14.95
C LEU A 41 9.17 -9.85 -13.82
N ILE A 42 9.74 -9.11 -12.86
CA ILE A 42 10.36 -9.68 -11.66
C ILE A 42 9.32 -10.42 -10.81
N ALA A 43 8.13 -9.87 -10.61
CA ALA A 43 7.05 -10.54 -9.88
C ALA A 43 6.62 -11.85 -10.53
N LEU A 44 6.51 -11.88 -11.87
CA LEU A 44 6.23 -13.11 -12.62
C LEU A 44 7.34 -14.16 -12.46
N ALA A 45 8.60 -13.74 -12.42
CA ALA A 45 9.75 -14.63 -12.26
C ALA A 45 9.96 -15.09 -10.81
N TYR A 46 9.55 -14.28 -9.83
CA TYR A 46 9.76 -14.51 -8.39
C TYR A 46 8.49 -14.18 -7.57
N PRO A 47 7.45 -15.03 -7.63
CA PRO A 47 6.19 -14.77 -6.92
C PRO A 47 6.35 -14.64 -5.39
N ASP A 48 7.26 -15.40 -4.79
CA ASP A 48 7.54 -15.33 -3.34
C ASP A 48 8.07 -13.96 -2.91
N LEU A 49 8.85 -13.30 -3.78
CA LEU A 49 9.34 -11.95 -3.55
C LEU A 49 8.17 -10.95 -3.58
N GLN A 50 7.25 -11.09 -4.54
CA GLN A 50 6.05 -10.27 -4.60
C GLN A 50 5.21 -10.42 -3.32
N ILE A 51 4.93 -11.66 -2.89
CA ILE A 51 4.15 -11.93 -1.68
C ILE A 51 4.84 -11.32 -0.45
N SER A 52 6.16 -11.49 -0.33
CA SER A 52 6.95 -10.94 0.78
C SER A 52 6.89 -9.41 0.83
N LEU A 53 6.97 -8.74 -0.32
CA LEU A 53 6.90 -7.27 -0.39
C LEU A 53 5.50 -6.73 -0.12
N ILE A 54 4.45 -7.42 -0.59
CA ILE A 54 3.07 -7.10 -0.22
C ILE A 54 2.91 -7.22 1.30
N ALA A 55 3.36 -8.33 1.91
CA ALA A 55 3.26 -8.54 3.36
C ALA A 55 4.02 -7.48 4.17
N ALA A 56 5.25 -7.13 3.77
CA ALA A 56 6.04 -6.10 4.43
C ALA A 56 5.39 -4.70 4.31
N THR A 57 4.77 -4.42 3.17
CA THR A 57 4.05 -3.16 2.94
C THR A 57 2.79 -3.08 3.80
N SER A 58 2.03 -4.17 3.91
CA SER A 58 0.87 -4.24 4.81
C SER A 58 1.24 -3.99 6.28
N GLN A 59 2.41 -4.45 6.73
CA GLN A 59 2.89 -4.15 8.09
C GLN A 59 3.19 -2.66 8.32
N THR A 60 3.58 -1.94 7.27
CA THR A 60 3.89 -0.50 7.34
C THR A 60 2.63 0.34 7.56
N TYR A 61 1.50 -0.11 6.99
CA TYR A 61 0.18 0.54 7.12
C TYR A 61 -0.69 -0.05 8.24
N GLY A 62 -0.27 -1.17 8.85
CA GLY A 62 -0.97 -1.78 9.98
C GLY A 62 -0.92 -0.90 11.24
N SER A 63 -1.72 -1.23 12.25
CA SER A 63 -1.95 -0.42 13.46
C SER A 63 -0.70 -0.06 14.29
N ALA A 64 0.43 -0.74 14.07
CA ALA A 64 1.72 -0.45 14.73
C ALA A 64 2.79 0.09 13.75
N GLY A 65 2.45 0.26 12.47
CA GLY A 65 3.36 0.71 11.43
C GLY A 65 3.55 2.23 11.42
N PRO A 66 4.66 2.73 10.84
CA PRO A 66 4.95 4.16 10.78
C PRO A 66 3.97 4.96 9.92
N LEU A 67 3.14 4.29 9.11
CA LEU A 67 2.08 4.89 8.30
C LEU A 67 0.69 4.35 8.69
N SER A 68 0.51 3.90 9.93
CA SER A 68 -0.76 3.38 10.45
C SER A 68 -1.94 4.33 10.23
N ILE A 69 -1.69 5.65 10.33
CA ILE A 69 -2.71 6.69 10.08
C ILE A 69 -3.35 6.59 8.70
N VAL A 70 -2.62 6.13 7.68
CA VAL A 70 -3.15 5.91 6.33
C VAL A 70 -4.07 4.69 6.36
N GLY A 71 -3.63 3.58 6.96
CA GLY A 71 -4.44 2.38 7.12
C GLY A 71 -5.74 2.66 7.86
N ASP A 72 -5.67 3.35 9.00
CA ASP A 72 -6.84 3.75 9.80
C ASP A 72 -7.81 4.63 9.00
N ALA A 73 -7.31 5.51 8.15
CA ALA A 73 -8.13 6.36 7.29
C ALA A 73 -8.95 5.54 6.30
N TYR A 74 -8.34 4.57 5.62
CA TYR A 74 -9.05 3.66 4.72
C TYR A 74 -10.04 2.77 5.47
N LEU A 75 -9.64 2.24 6.64
CA LEU A 75 -10.49 1.40 7.49
C LEU A 75 -11.71 2.14 8.05
N SER A 76 -11.63 3.47 8.19
CA SER A 76 -12.77 4.29 8.62
C SER A 76 -13.95 4.27 7.63
N GLY A 77 -13.72 3.87 6.38
CA GLY A 77 -14.70 3.97 5.30
C GLY A 77 -15.04 5.40 4.88
N ASN A 78 -14.41 6.42 5.47
CA ASN A 78 -14.62 7.81 5.13
C ASN A 78 -13.72 8.22 3.96
N ILE A 79 -14.28 8.24 2.75
CA ILE A 79 -13.58 8.57 1.50
C ILE A 79 -12.89 9.94 1.58
N ILE A 80 -13.51 10.94 2.22
CA ILE A 80 -12.93 12.30 2.31
C ILE A 80 -11.68 12.29 3.19
N ILE A 81 -11.74 11.62 4.34
CA ILE A 81 -10.61 11.51 5.27
C ILE A 81 -9.48 10.69 4.64
N ALA A 82 -9.79 9.54 4.04
CA ALA A 82 -8.82 8.72 3.33
C ALA A 82 -8.14 9.51 2.20
N ALA A 83 -8.91 10.17 1.33
CA ALA A 83 -8.35 10.99 0.25
C ALA A 83 -7.46 12.12 0.77
N ALA A 84 -7.87 12.81 1.84
CA ALA A 84 -7.07 13.89 2.42
C ALA A 84 -5.74 13.38 2.99
N ILE A 85 -5.75 12.27 3.73
CA ILE A 85 -4.55 11.68 4.31
C ILE A 85 -3.63 11.13 3.21
N THR A 86 -4.17 10.41 2.24
CA THR A 86 -3.43 9.91 1.07
C THR A 86 -2.78 11.04 0.30
N PHE A 87 -3.51 12.13 0.02
CA PHE A 87 -2.94 13.32 -0.62
C PHE A 87 -1.80 13.93 0.21
N VAL A 88 -2.00 14.13 1.51
CA VAL A 88 -0.97 14.72 2.39
C VAL A 88 0.28 13.87 2.40
N VAL A 89 0.15 12.56 2.56
CA VAL A 89 1.29 11.64 2.58
C VAL A 89 1.98 11.62 1.22
N ASN A 90 1.27 11.44 0.12
CA ASN A 90 1.90 11.36 -1.21
C ASN A 90 2.50 12.68 -1.67
N PHE A 91 1.88 13.82 -1.34
CA PHE A 91 2.40 15.14 -1.71
C PHE A 91 3.54 15.58 -0.79
N PHE A 92 3.31 15.70 0.52
CA PHE A 92 4.33 16.27 1.42
C PHE A 92 5.44 15.28 1.74
N PHE A 93 5.11 14.04 2.11
CA PHE A 93 6.13 13.05 2.44
C PHE A 93 6.73 12.45 1.17
N GLY A 94 5.90 11.87 0.31
CA GLY A 94 6.32 11.18 -0.90
C GLY A 94 7.00 12.09 -1.94
N THR A 95 6.43 13.26 -2.22
CA THR A 95 6.96 14.16 -3.26
C THR A 95 7.95 15.16 -2.67
N VAL A 96 7.52 16.00 -1.74
CA VAL A 96 8.38 17.10 -1.25
C VAL A 96 9.54 16.54 -0.42
N GLY A 97 9.24 15.70 0.58
CA GLY A 97 10.22 15.14 1.50
C GLY A 97 11.18 14.16 0.86
N MET A 98 10.67 13.22 0.07
CA MET A 98 11.47 12.11 -0.46
C MET A 98 12.00 12.34 -1.88
N ILE A 99 11.40 13.22 -2.69
CA ILE A 99 11.86 13.47 -4.07
C ILE A 99 12.51 14.85 -4.19
N ILE A 100 11.77 15.93 -3.92
CA ILE A 100 12.22 17.29 -4.22
C ILE A 100 13.39 17.69 -3.32
N ILE A 101 13.23 17.66 -2.00
CA ILE A 101 14.23 18.16 -1.04
C ILE A 101 15.60 17.47 -1.24
N PRO A 102 15.70 16.14 -1.30
CA PRO A 102 17.00 15.51 -1.50
C PRO A 102 17.56 15.78 -2.89
N SER A 103 16.69 15.95 -3.91
CA SER A 103 17.14 16.33 -5.26
C SER A 103 17.69 17.74 -5.38
N LEU A 104 17.28 18.65 -4.48
CA LEU A 104 17.87 19.98 -4.42
C LEU A 104 19.33 19.96 -3.93
N ILE A 105 19.73 18.91 -3.20
CA ILE A 105 21.08 18.68 -2.69
C ILE A 105 21.86 17.76 -3.64
N LEU A 106 21.21 16.68 -4.10
CA LEU A 106 21.76 15.65 -4.95
C LEU A 106 20.94 15.57 -6.26
N PRO A 107 21.31 16.32 -7.32
CA PRO A 107 20.44 16.57 -8.48
C PRO A 107 19.95 15.34 -9.27
N PHE A 108 20.58 14.18 -9.11
CA PHE A 108 20.15 12.92 -9.73
C PHE A 108 19.27 12.04 -8.83
N TRP A 109 18.99 12.46 -7.59
CA TRP A 109 18.23 11.68 -6.61
C TRP A 109 16.83 11.34 -7.09
N ALA A 110 16.10 12.31 -7.67
CA ALA A 110 14.75 12.07 -8.18
C ALA A 110 14.72 10.90 -9.18
N LEU A 111 15.73 10.81 -10.06
CA LEU A 111 15.81 9.74 -11.05
C LEU A 111 15.95 8.37 -10.38
N LEU A 112 16.88 8.25 -9.42
CA LEU A 112 17.15 6.99 -8.73
C LEU A 112 15.97 6.57 -7.86
N PHE A 113 15.48 7.48 -7.01
CA PHE A 113 14.43 7.17 -6.06
C PHE A 113 13.09 6.88 -6.76
N CYS A 114 12.71 7.66 -7.78
CA CYS A 114 11.48 7.42 -8.51
C CYS A 114 11.55 6.12 -9.31
N ALA A 115 12.68 5.79 -9.95
CA ALA A 115 12.84 4.51 -10.66
C ALA A 115 12.81 3.31 -9.69
N TYR A 116 13.45 3.43 -8.52
CA TYR A 116 13.37 2.42 -7.46
C TYR A 116 11.95 2.22 -6.96
N ARG A 117 11.23 3.32 -6.66
CA ARG A 117 9.83 3.26 -6.21
C ARG A 117 8.92 2.66 -7.27
N ALA A 118 9.07 3.08 -8.53
CA ALA A 118 8.36 2.52 -9.68
C ALA A 118 8.61 1.01 -9.85
N LEU A 119 9.86 0.57 -9.66
CA LEU A 119 10.21 -0.86 -9.68
C LEU A 119 9.47 -1.63 -8.58
N LEU A 120 9.47 -1.13 -7.34
CA LEU A 120 8.75 -1.77 -6.23
C LEU A 120 7.25 -1.85 -6.50
N TRP A 121 6.66 -0.77 -7.03
CA TRP A 121 5.24 -0.76 -7.42
C TRP A 121 4.95 -1.78 -8.52
N GLY A 122 5.84 -1.91 -9.50
CA GLY A 122 5.77 -2.95 -10.52
C GLY A 122 5.73 -4.36 -9.93
N ILE A 123 6.59 -4.63 -8.94
CA ILE A 123 6.64 -5.94 -8.28
C ILE A 123 5.35 -6.21 -7.49
N MET A 124 4.83 -5.21 -6.77
CA MET A 124 3.73 -5.43 -5.83
C MET A 124 2.34 -5.34 -6.48
N LEU A 125 2.13 -4.41 -7.41
CA LEU A 125 0.81 -3.89 -7.76
C LEU A 125 0.46 -4.05 -9.25
N VAL A 126 1.16 -4.91 -10.00
CA VAL A 126 0.87 -5.15 -11.44
C VAL A 126 0.45 -6.59 -11.73
N VAL A 127 1.03 -7.57 -11.03
CA VAL A 127 0.71 -8.98 -11.28
C VAL A 127 -0.35 -9.43 -10.26
N PRO A 128 -1.51 -9.97 -10.67
CA PRO A 128 -2.50 -10.47 -9.73
C PRO A 128 -1.96 -11.64 -8.90
N VAL A 129 -2.28 -11.64 -7.61
CA VAL A 129 -1.95 -12.74 -6.69
C VAL A 129 -3.26 -13.38 -6.22
N PRO A 130 -3.58 -14.63 -6.63
CA PRO A 130 -4.80 -15.30 -6.21
C PRO A 130 -4.97 -15.30 -4.68
N GLY A 131 -6.15 -14.92 -4.20
CA GLY A 131 -6.47 -14.87 -2.77
C GLY A 131 -5.91 -13.68 -1.98
N ILE A 132 -4.89 -12.97 -2.48
CA ILE A 132 -4.29 -11.80 -1.81
C ILE A 132 -4.69 -10.51 -2.51
N MET A 133 -4.46 -10.44 -3.82
CA MET A 133 -4.71 -9.27 -4.66
C MET A 133 -5.25 -9.75 -6.02
N PRO A 134 -6.51 -10.21 -6.06
CA PRO A 134 -7.10 -10.72 -7.29
C PRO A 134 -7.28 -9.60 -8.32
N LEU A 135 -7.41 -9.98 -9.60
CA LEU A 135 -7.54 -9.03 -10.69
C LEU A 135 -8.74 -8.07 -10.53
N SER A 136 -9.81 -8.48 -9.86
CA SER A 136 -10.98 -7.63 -9.58
C SER A 136 -10.67 -6.45 -8.66
N VAL A 137 -9.67 -6.58 -7.78
CA VAL A 137 -9.15 -5.49 -6.94
C VAL A 137 -8.07 -4.73 -7.71
N LEU A 138 -7.21 -5.45 -8.42
CA LEU A 138 -6.02 -4.87 -9.04
C LEU A 138 -6.32 -4.04 -10.30
N ALA A 139 -7.29 -4.45 -11.12
CA ALA A 139 -7.59 -3.76 -12.37
C ALA A 139 -8.10 -2.31 -12.16
N PRO A 140 -9.01 -2.03 -11.21
CA PRO A 140 -9.35 -0.65 -10.83
C PRO A 140 -8.14 0.15 -10.34
N HIS A 141 -7.22 -0.50 -9.63
CA HIS A 141 -6.02 0.11 -9.05
C HIS A 141 -5.01 0.59 -10.09
N TYR A 142 -5.02 0.03 -11.30
CA TYR A 142 -4.13 0.50 -12.38
C TYR A 142 -4.35 1.97 -12.74
N LEU A 143 -5.57 2.50 -12.56
CA LEU A 143 -5.81 3.93 -12.77
C LEU A 143 -5.15 4.78 -11.67
N THR A 144 -5.18 4.33 -10.42
CA THR A 144 -4.45 4.95 -9.32
C THR A 144 -2.95 4.97 -9.61
N LEU A 145 -2.38 3.82 -9.99
CA LEU A 145 -0.96 3.72 -10.36
C LEU A 145 -0.58 4.65 -11.50
N LEU A 146 -1.45 4.81 -12.50
CA LEU A 146 -1.21 5.72 -13.62
C LEU A 146 -1.23 7.18 -13.18
N LEU A 147 -2.24 7.59 -12.41
CA LEU A 147 -2.40 8.97 -11.94
C LEU A 147 -1.28 9.39 -10.98
N GLU A 148 -0.98 8.55 -9.98
CA GLU A 148 0.11 8.80 -9.05
C GLU A 148 1.47 8.70 -9.73
N GLY A 149 1.65 7.69 -10.59
CA GLY A 149 2.86 7.51 -11.38
C GLY A 149 3.16 8.74 -12.24
N GLU A 150 2.16 9.31 -12.90
CA GLU A 150 2.32 10.53 -13.70
C GLU A 150 2.70 11.73 -12.83
N ALA A 151 2.13 11.85 -11.63
CA ALA A 151 2.53 12.90 -10.69
C ALA A 151 4.02 12.78 -10.31
N TYR A 152 4.51 11.57 -10.08
CA TYR A 152 5.93 11.31 -9.82
C TYR A 152 6.83 11.51 -11.04
N VAL A 153 6.35 11.18 -12.24
CA VAL A 153 7.03 11.50 -13.50
C VAL A 153 7.21 13.02 -13.64
N VAL A 154 6.17 13.83 -13.37
CA VAL A 154 6.26 15.30 -13.42
C VAL A 154 7.26 15.82 -12.37
N ALA A 155 7.25 15.28 -11.14
CA ALA A 155 8.22 15.64 -10.11
C ALA A 155 9.66 15.28 -10.51
N MET A 156 9.87 14.07 -11.03
CA MET A 156 11.16 13.58 -11.54
C MET A 156 11.66 14.42 -12.71
N PHE A 157 10.78 14.78 -13.63
CA PHE A 157 11.07 15.71 -14.74
C PHE A 157 11.50 17.09 -14.22
N ALA A 158 10.77 17.65 -13.27
CA ALA A 158 11.08 18.94 -12.66
C ALA A 158 12.48 18.96 -12.02
N CYS A 159 12.82 17.94 -11.23
CA CYS A 159 14.14 17.82 -10.62
C CYS A 159 15.25 17.58 -11.64
N THR A 160 14.99 16.78 -12.67
CA THR A 160 15.98 16.50 -13.73
C THR A 160 16.33 17.77 -14.52
N ARG A 161 15.39 18.70 -14.70
CA ARG A 161 15.69 20.04 -15.24
C ARG A 161 16.70 20.80 -14.37
N GLY A 162 16.65 20.63 -13.05
CA GLY A 162 17.64 21.17 -12.12
C GLY A 162 19.05 20.63 -12.36
N LEU A 163 19.19 19.33 -12.58
CA LEU A 163 20.45 18.71 -12.99
C LEU A 163 20.94 19.29 -14.34
N ILE A 164 20.07 19.40 -15.34
CA ILE A 164 20.41 19.98 -16.64
C ILE A 164 20.83 21.45 -16.51
N ALA A 165 20.19 22.22 -15.63
CA ALA A 165 20.55 23.62 -15.38
C ALA A 165 21.99 23.77 -14.86
N LEU A 166 22.45 22.84 -14.04
CA LEU A 166 23.83 22.81 -13.53
C LEU A 166 24.84 22.37 -14.60
N LEU A 167 24.48 21.41 -15.44
CA LEU A 167 25.37 20.87 -16.48
C LEU A 167 25.43 21.75 -17.74
N LYS A 168 24.30 22.35 -18.13
CA LYS A 168 24.12 23.11 -19.38
C LYS A 168 23.31 24.38 -19.13
N PRO A 169 23.87 25.38 -18.42
CA PRO A 169 23.14 26.60 -18.04
C PRO A 169 22.60 27.39 -19.23
N GLN A 170 23.25 27.30 -20.40
CA GLN A 170 22.79 27.95 -21.64
C GLN A 170 21.39 27.50 -22.07
N SER A 171 20.98 26.27 -21.70
CA SER A 171 19.61 25.81 -21.94
C SER A 171 18.56 26.64 -21.16
N PHE A 172 18.97 27.37 -20.12
CA PHE A 172 18.15 28.31 -19.35
C PHE A 172 18.44 29.79 -19.69
N GLY A 173 19.12 30.05 -20.81
CA GLY A 173 19.40 31.39 -21.32
C GLY A 173 20.33 32.21 -20.42
N THR A 174 21.29 31.55 -19.77
CA THR A 174 22.34 32.19 -18.96
C THR A 174 23.62 31.34 -19.02
N ASP A 175 24.78 31.97 -18.86
CA ASP A 175 26.06 31.25 -18.71
C ASP A 175 26.36 30.87 -17.26
N SER A 176 25.61 31.42 -16.29
CA SER A 176 25.81 31.14 -14.87
C SER A 176 25.02 29.90 -14.41
N ARG A 177 25.73 28.86 -13.97
CA ARG A 177 25.14 27.63 -13.38
C ARG A 177 24.20 27.94 -12.22
N LEU A 178 24.58 28.86 -11.35
CA LEU A 178 23.75 29.23 -10.19
C LEU A 178 22.47 29.96 -10.61
N GLN A 179 22.54 30.84 -11.61
CA GLN A 179 21.33 31.50 -12.12
C GLN A 179 20.41 30.52 -12.84
N ALA A 180 20.96 29.60 -13.65
CA ALA A 180 20.20 28.54 -14.28
C ALA A 180 19.51 27.64 -13.24
N TYR A 181 20.24 27.27 -12.18
CA TYR A 181 19.70 26.45 -11.10
C TYR A 181 18.58 27.15 -10.33
N LYS A 182 18.72 28.45 -10.03
CA LYS A 182 17.64 29.25 -9.45
C LYS A 182 16.39 29.29 -10.33
N LYS A 183 16.56 29.43 -11.65
CA LYS A 183 15.43 29.34 -12.60
C LYS A 183 14.77 27.95 -12.56
N ALA A 184 15.56 26.88 -12.49
CA ALA A 184 15.04 25.52 -12.38
C ALA A 184 14.27 25.28 -11.07
N ILE A 185 14.70 25.87 -9.94
CA ILE A 185 13.94 25.81 -8.67
C ILE A 185 12.57 26.48 -8.81
N ILE A 186 12.50 27.62 -9.50
CA ILE A 186 11.23 28.29 -9.79
C ILE A 186 10.34 27.41 -10.68
N ASP A 187 10.92 26.77 -11.72
CA ASP A 187 10.20 25.82 -12.56
C ASP A 187 9.69 24.61 -11.75
N ILE A 188 10.46 24.10 -10.79
CA ILE A 188 10.03 23.04 -9.86
C ILE A 188 8.80 23.50 -9.07
N GLY A 189 8.81 24.72 -8.52
CA GLY A 189 7.67 25.28 -7.79
C GLY A 189 6.39 25.36 -8.64
N LYS A 190 6.52 25.73 -9.92
CA LYS A 190 5.39 25.77 -10.86
C LYS A 190 4.87 24.36 -11.18
N LEU A 191 5.78 23.42 -11.42
CA LEU A 191 5.41 22.03 -11.73
C LEU A 191 4.83 21.29 -10.51
N LEU A 192 5.21 21.66 -9.29
CA LEU A 192 4.59 21.11 -8.07
C LEU A 192 3.09 21.36 -7.98
N ILE A 193 2.58 22.42 -8.61
CA ILE A 193 1.13 22.67 -8.69
C ILE A 193 0.46 21.59 -9.56
N VAL A 194 1.10 21.20 -10.67
CA VAL A 194 0.63 20.09 -11.51
C VAL A 194 0.67 18.77 -10.74
N VAL A 195 1.76 18.51 -10.01
CA VAL A 195 1.90 17.33 -9.16
C VAL A 195 0.81 17.28 -8.09
N ALA A 196 0.54 18.40 -7.41
CA ALA A 196 -0.51 18.48 -6.40
C ALA A 196 -1.90 18.19 -6.99
N LEU A 197 -2.20 18.70 -8.18
CA LEU A 197 -3.47 18.43 -8.84
C LEU A 197 -3.61 16.95 -9.23
N LEU A 198 -2.55 16.35 -9.80
CA LEU A 198 -2.55 14.93 -10.16
C LEU A 198 -2.73 14.05 -8.92
N LEU A 199 -1.97 14.28 -7.86
CA LEU A 199 -2.10 13.54 -6.60
C LEU A 199 -3.43 13.78 -5.90
N GLY A 200 -4.00 14.98 -6.00
CA GLY A 200 -5.33 15.26 -5.44
C GLY A 200 -6.42 14.44 -6.14
N VAL A 201 -6.37 14.36 -7.47
CA VAL A 201 -7.30 13.52 -8.26
C VAL A 201 -7.06 12.03 -7.96
N ALA A 202 -5.79 11.61 -7.91
CA ALA A 202 -5.42 10.23 -7.60
C ALA A 202 -5.92 9.82 -6.20
N ALA A 203 -5.70 10.64 -5.18
CA ALA A 203 -6.10 10.32 -3.81
C ALA A 203 -7.62 10.21 -3.65
N VAL A 204 -8.42 11.03 -4.34
CA VAL A 204 -9.88 10.90 -4.34
C VAL A 204 -10.31 9.60 -5.01
N TYR A 205 -9.71 9.28 -6.16
CA TYR A 205 -10.01 8.05 -6.88
C TYR A 205 -9.60 6.81 -6.06
N GLU A 206 -8.38 6.78 -5.52
CA GLU A 206 -7.86 5.69 -4.69
C GLU A 206 -8.72 5.48 -3.44
N ALA A 207 -9.08 6.56 -2.73
CA ALA A 207 -9.96 6.48 -1.57
C ALA A 207 -11.30 5.82 -1.92
N ALA A 208 -11.92 6.24 -3.03
CA ALA A 208 -13.16 5.65 -3.50
C ALA A 208 -12.95 4.18 -3.93
N GLU A 209 -11.90 3.90 -4.68
CA GLU A 209 -11.55 2.57 -5.20
C GLU A 209 -11.30 1.57 -4.06
N VAL A 210 -10.43 1.90 -3.11
CA VAL A 210 -10.09 1.02 -1.99
C VAL A 210 -11.32 0.79 -1.11
N ILE A 211 -12.08 1.84 -0.76
CA ILE A 211 -13.23 1.71 0.15
C ILE A 211 -14.41 0.99 -0.52
N LEU A 212 -14.69 1.27 -1.80
CA LEU A 212 -15.88 0.74 -2.49
C LEU A 212 -15.61 -0.59 -3.21
N VAL A 213 -14.39 -0.80 -3.73
CA VAL A 213 -14.04 -1.99 -4.53
C VAL A 213 -13.18 -2.97 -3.76
N ALA A 214 -12.08 -2.52 -3.14
CA ALA A 214 -11.27 -3.43 -2.31
C ALA A 214 -12.03 -3.86 -1.04
N GLY A 215 -12.81 -2.94 -0.45
CA GLY A 215 -13.72 -3.24 0.65
C GLY A 215 -14.81 -4.26 0.30
N THR A 216 -15.32 -4.26 -0.93
CA THR A 216 -16.33 -5.23 -1.39
C THR A 216 -15.72 -6.55 -1.86
N ALA A 217 -14.48 -6.55 -2.36
CA ALA A 217 -13.77 -7.75 -2.79
C ALA A 217 -13.37 -8.70 -1.63
N GLY A 218 -13.28 -8.20 -0.39
CA GLY A 218 -13.15 -9.02 0.82
C GLY A 218 -14.46 -9.69 1.28
N GLY A 219 -15.59 -9.51 0.57
CA GLY A 219 -16.89 -10.03 0.98
C GLY A 219 -17.46 -9.38 2.25
N ALA A 220 -16.83 -8.32 2.75
CA ALA A 220 -17.37 -7.47 3.79
C ALA A 220 -18.21 -6.37 3.12
N THR A 221 -19.52 -6.59 3.06
CA THR A 221 -20.47 -5.49 2.84
C THR A 221 -20.14 -4.34 3.77
N GLN A 222 -20.00 -3.12 3.22
CA GLN A 222 -20.02 -1.88 3.99
C GLN A 222 -21.12 -1.97 5.06
N GLY A 223 -20.73 -1.89 6.34
CA GLY A 223 -21.66 -1.86 7.47
C GLY A 223 -22.28 -3.18 7.90
N GLY A 224 -21.95 -4.32 7.28
CA GLY A 224 -22.30 -5.64 7.79
C GLY A 224 -21.18 -6.20 8.64
N GLN A 225 -21.12 -5.83 9.92
CA GLN A 225 -20.26 -6.51 10.89
C GLN A 225 -20.59 -8.01 10.86
N PHE A 226 -19.68 -8.80 10.32
CA PHE A 226 -19.68 -10.23 10.55
C PHE A 226 -19.14 -10.44 11.96
N GLY A 227 -19.98 -10.89 12.89
CA GLY A 227 -19.61 -11.20 14.27
C GLY A 227 -19.35 -9.97 15.17
N PHE A 228 -19.98 -9.96 16.34
CA PHE A 228 -19.77 -9.05 17.49
C PHE A 228 -20.09 -7.55 17.34
N TYR A 229 -21.33 -7.19 17.69
CA TYR A 229 -21.50 -6.16 18.72
C TYR A 229 -21.45 -6.86 20.07
N ASP A 230 -20.25 -7.01 20.62
CA ASP A 230 -20.10 -7.40 22.01
C ASP A 230 -19.71 -6.17 22.84
N GLU A 231 -20.56 -5.80 23.80
CA GLU A 231 -20.33 -4.73 24.78
C GLU A 231 -19.03 -4.99 25.57
N GLU A 232 -18.62 -6.26 25.70
CA GLU A 232 -17.46 -6.70 26.48
C GLU A 232 -16.12 -6.10 26.01
N PHE A 233 -15.98 -5.85 24.70
CA PHE A 233 -14.76 -5.27 24.12
C PHE A 233 -14.78 -3.74 24.07
N GLY A 234 -15.96 -3.12 24.24
CA GLY A 234 -16.14 -1.67 24.21
C GLY A 234 -15.84 -1.02 22.85
N ALA A 235 -15.97 0.30 22.77
CA ALA A 235 -15.70 1.07 21.54
C ALA A 235 -14.20 1.15 21.18
N ASN A 236 -13.31 0.85 22.12
CA ASN A 236 -11.85 1.00 21.98
C ASN A 236 -11.14 -0.32 21.64
N SER A 237 -11.79 -1.20 20.89
CA SER A 237 -11.20 -2.46 20.43
C SER A 237 -10.73 -2.36 18.98
N SER A 238 -9.58 -2.94 18.66
CA SER A 238 -9.18 -3.16 17.27
C SER A 238 -9.83 -4.44 16.75
N TYR A 239 -10.15 -4.47 15.45
CA TYR A 239 -10.63 -5.66 14.77
C TYR A 239 -9.95 -5.85 13.41
N SER A 240 -9.85 -7.10 12.97
CA SER A 240 -9.38 -7.48 11.63
C SER A 240 -10.30 -8.56 11.10
N ASN A 241 -10.76 -8.41 9.85
CA ASN A 241 -11.62 -9.36 9.16
C ASN A 241 -10.93 -9.80 7.88
N TRP A 242 -10.95 -11.10 7.58
CA TRP A 242 -10.46 -11.60 6.29
C TRP A 242 -11.14 -12.90 5.91
N THR A 243 -11.03 -13.23 4.62
CA THR A 243 -11.52 -14.49 4.05
C THR A 243 -10.38 -15.20 3.35
N GLN A 244 -10.34 -16.52 3.42
CA GLN A 244 -9.33 -17.34 2.77
C GLN A 244 -9.98 -18.58 2.18
N THR A 245 -9.37 -19.19 1.17
CA THR A 245 -9.72 -20.55 0.70
C THR A 245 -8.55 -21.46 1.00
N ILE A 246 -8.81 -22.57 1.68
CA ILE A 246 -7.83 -23.57 2.08
C ILE A 246 -8.00 -24.77 1.18
N PRO A 247 -7.00 -25.14 0.37
CA PRO A 247 -7.10 -26.31 -0.49
C PRO A 247 -7.37 -27.59 0.30
N GLY A 248 -8.01 -28.58 -0.34
CA GLY A 248 -8.18 -29.91 0.24
C GLY A 248 -6.84 -30.57 0.61
N ASN A 249 -6.81 -31.30 1.73
CA ASN A 249 -5.63 -31.97 2.30
C ASN A 249 -4.43 -31.01 2.46
N SER A 250 -4.69 -29.81 2.94
CA SER A 250 -3.68 -28.75 3.05
C SER A 250 -3.86 -27.94 4.33
N SER A 251 -2.78 -27.26 4.72
CA SER A 251 -2.82 -26.31 5.82
C SER A 251 -2.56 -24.90 5.31
N ALA A 252 -3.26 -23.94 5.88
CA ALA A 252 -3.02 -22.52 5.67
C ALA A 252 -2.74 -21.85 7.01
N TRP A 253 -2.09 -20.68 6.97
CA TRP A 253 -1.84 -19.92 8.18
C TRP A 253 -1.84 -18.42 7.92
N THR A 254 -2.05 -17.65 8.99
CA THR A 254 -1.97 -16.18 9.00
C THR A 254 -1.43 -15.71 10.34
N SER A 255 -0.89 -14.49 10.40
CA SER A 255 -0.26 -13.97 11.61
C SER A 255 -0.72 -12.56 11.99
N PHE A 256 -0.62 -12.27 13.29
CA PHE A 256 -1.06 -11.01 13.88
C PHE A 256 -0.21 -10.71 15.12
N GLY A 257 0.14 -9.44 15.32
CA GLY A 257 0.84 -8.99 16.52
C GLY A 257 -0.15 -8.73 17.65
N LEU A 258 0.06 -9.36 18.81
CA LEU A 258 -0.77 -9.14 20.00
C LEU A 258 0.09 -8.73 21.18
N SER A 259 -0.51 -7.95 22.08
CA SER A 259 0.11 -7.65 23.37
C SER A 259 -0.44 -8.56 24.47
N THR A 260 0.42 -8.88 25.43
CA THR A 260 0.15 -9.71 26.59
C THR A 260 -1.02 -9.21 27.42
N GLY A 261 -1.74 -10.15 28.05
CA GLY A 261 -2.76 -9.84 29.05
C GLY A 261 -4.07 -9.28 28.49
N LYS A 262 -4.19 -9.11 27.17
CA LYS A 262 -5.39 -8.59 26.52
C LYS A 262 -6.27 -9.72 26.04
N LEU A 263 -7.54 -9.73 26.47
CA LEU A 263 -8.53 -10.64 25.89
C LEU A 263 -8.57 -10.43 24.37
N THR A 264 -8.35 -11.53 23.66
CA THR A 264 -8.41 -11.60 22.21
C THR A 264 -9.47 -12.62 21.84
N ARG A 265 -10.44 -12.19 21.05
CA ARG A 265 -11.54 -13.02 20.55
C ARG A 265 -11.38 -13.24 19.06
N MET A 266 -11.46 -14.48 18.63
CA MET A 266 -11.52 -14.85 17.22
C MET A 266 -12.87 -15.50 16.93
N HIS A 267 -13.50 -15.14 15.82
CA HIS A 267 -14.62 -15.88 15.26
C HIS A 267 -14.24 -16.43 13.91
N PHE A 268 -14.58 -17.69 13.69
CA PHE A 268 -14.21 -18.49 12.53
C PHE A 268 -15.46 -19.12 11.95
N GLU A 269 -15.65 -18.99 10.64
CA GLU A 269 -16.72 -19.66 9.91
C GLU A 269 -16.19 -20.30 8.62
N SER A 270 -16.48 -21.58 8.40
CA SER A 270 -16.05 -22.37 7.23
C SER A 270 -17.21 -22.83 6.31
N TYR A 271 -18.35 -22.12 6.35
CA TYR A 271 -19.54 -22.38 5.52
C TYR A 271 -20.02 -23.85 5.51
N GLY A 272 -19.79 -24.58 6.61
CA GLY A 272 -20.28 -25.95 6.81
C GLY A 272 -19.23 -27.05 6.68
N THR A 273 -18.00 -26.76 6.25
CA THR A 273 -16.94 -27.78 6.17
C THR A 273 -16.01 -27.71 7.38
N PRO A 274 -15.89 -28.77 8.20
CA PRO A 274 -15.04 -28.75 9.38
C PRO A 274 -13.56 -28.51 9.04
N ILE A 275 -12.87 -27.70 9.85
CA ILE A 275 -11.44 -27.42 9.77
C ILE A 275 -10.84 -27.36 11.17
N ASP A 276 -9.63 -27.89 11.33
CA ASP A 276 -8.91 -27.74 12.59
C ASP A 276 -8.26 -26.37 12.66
N VAL A 277 -8.47 -25.66 13.76
CA VAL A 277 -7.95 -24.32 13.99
C VAL A 277 -7.06 -24.32 15.22
N MET A 278 -5.83 -23.83 15.06
CA MET A 278 -4.85 -23.71 16.14
C MET A 278 -4.32 -22.29 16.24
N ILE A 279 -4.12 -21.79 17.46
CA ILE A 279 -3.45 -20.51 17.73
C ILE A 279 -2.15 -20.77 18.46
N MET A 280 -1.03 -20.27 17.94
CA MET A 280 0.30 -20.54 18.48
C MET A 280 1.19 -19.29 18.38
N ASP A 281 2.18 -19.15 19.28
CA ASP A 281 3.21 -18.11 19.12
C ASP A 281 4.20 -18.48 18.01
N LYS A 282 5.13 -17.57 17.71
CA LYS A 282 6.15 -17.76 16.69
C LYS A 282 7.01 -19.00 16.92
N ASN A 283 7.38 -19.30 18.17
CA ASN A 283 8.26 -20.42 18.49
C ASN A 283 7.54 -21.76 18.29
N ASN A 284 6.30 -21.86 18.78
CA ASN A 284 5.46 -23.03 18.59
C ASN A 284 5.11 -23.23 17.10
N PHE A 285 4.85 -22.16 16.34
CA PHE A 285 4.64 -22.25 14.89
C PHE A 285 5.87 -22.75 14.15
N THR A 286 7.05 -22.26 14.51
CA THR A 286 8.31 -22.71 13.89
C THR A 286 8.52 -24.20 14.14
N ALA A 287 8.30 -24.68 15.38
CA ALA A 287 8.42 -26.09 15.73
C ALA A 287 7.36 -26.97 15.04
N TYR A 288 6.11 -26.51 14.97
CA TYR A 288 5.03 -27.15 14.23
C TYR A 288 5.38 -27.32 12.75
N ASN A 289 5.78 -26.23 12.10
CA ASN A 289 6.07 -26.21 10.66
C ASN A 289 7.33 -27.02 10.28
N SER A 290 8.28 -27.17 11.20
CA SER A 290 9.45 -28.02 10.99
C SER A 290 9.21 -29.51 11.29
N GLY A 291 7.99 -29.88 11.73
CA GLY A 291 7.67 -31.24 12.18
C GLY A 291 8.43 -31.65 13.45
N THR A 292 8.94 -30.69 14.22
CA THR A 292 9.68 -30.95 15.45
C THR A 292 8.68 -31.25 16.57
N ALA A 293 8.94 -32.28 17.37
CA ALA A 293 8.10 -32.58 18.53
C ALA A 293 8.17 -31.46 19.59
N GLY A 294 7.13 -31.34 20.42
CA GLY A 294 7.12 -30.44 21.58
C GLY A 294 6.58 -29.03 21.35
N TRP A 295 5.89 -28.78 20.23
CA TRP A 295 5.06 -27.59 20.08
C TRP A 295 3.75 -27.74 20.86
N SER A 296 3.15 -26.60 21.22
CA SER A 296 1.83 -26.51 21.82
C SER A 296 1.07 -25.32 21.24
N ALA A 297 -0.23 -25.49 21.03
CA ALA A 297 -1.11 -24.38 20.69
C ALA A 297 -1.78 -23.85 21.96
N TYR A 298 -1.99 -22.53 22.02
CA TYR A 298 -2.76 -21.88 23.08
C TYR A 298 -4.25 -22.16 22.95
N VAL A 299 -4.71 -22.32 21.72
CA VAL A 299 -6.07 -22.73 21.39
C VAL A 299 -5.96 -23.81 20.33
N THR A 300 -6.66 -24.92 20.52
CA THR A 300 -6.89 -25.92 19.48
C THR A 300 -8.37 -26.20 19.44
N LYS A 301 -8.93 -26.19 18.24
CA LYS A 301 -10.29 -26.63 17.99
C LYS A 301 -10.28 -27.54 16.78
N GLU A 302 -10.60 -28.79 17.01
CA GLU A 302 -10.85 -29.76 15.95
C GLU A 302 -12.25 -29.53 15.36
N ASP A 303 -12.39 -29.78 14.07
CA ASP A 303 -13.67 -29.72 13.35
C ASP A 303 -14.43 -28.38 13.51
N ALA A 304 -13.71 -27.25 13.54
CA ALA A 304 -14.33 -25.94 13.65
C ALA A 304 -15.16 -25.63 12.40
N VAL A 305 -16.40 -25.19 12.60
CA VAL A 305 -17.32 -24.80 11.49
C VAL A 305 -17.82 -23.38 11.64
N ASN A 306 -18.31 -23.03 12.81
CA ASN A 306 -18.78 -21.70 13.15
C ASN A 306 -18.53 -21.50 14.65
N GLU A 307 -17.31 -21.10 14.98
CA GLU A 307 -16.77 -21.18 16.32
C GLU A 307 -16.19 -19.84 16.77
N THR A 308 -16.18 -19.64 18.08
CA THR A 308 -15.58 -18.47 18.71
C THR A 308 -14.57 -18.92 19.75
N PHE A 309 -13.41 -18.29 19.70
CA PHE A 309 -12.27 -18.60 20.53
C PHE A 309 -11.86 -17.36 21.32
N ASP A 310 -11.76 -17.54 22.62
CA ASP A 310 -11.17 -16.53 23.50
C ASP A 310 -9.82 -17.01 23.98
N PHE A 311 -8.83 -16.14 23.89
CA PHE A 311 -7.54 -16.39 24.50
C PHE A 311 -6.90 -15.09 24.98
N ILE A 312 -6.01 -15.23 25.96
CA ILE A 312 -5.21 -14.14 26.49
C ILE A 312 -3.76 -14.42 26.11
N PRO A 313 -3.13 -13.61 25.25
CA PRO A 313 -1.73 -13.75 24.89
C PRO A 313 -0.86 -13.74 26.16
N PRO A 314 -0.02 -14.76 26.41
CA PRO A 314 0.85 -14.77 27.59
C PRO A 314 1.99 -13.76 27.50
N HIS A 315 2.40 -13.36 26.31
CA HIS A 315 3.51 -12.44 26.05
C HIS A 315 3.26 -11.62 24.78
N ASP A 316 3.98 -10.51 24.63
CA ASP A 316 3.96 -9.67 23.43
C ASP A 316 4.71 -10.40 22.29
N ASP A 317 3.99 -10.86 21.27
CA ASP A 317 4.61 -11.57 20.14
C ASP A 317 3.68 -11.58 18.92
N VAL A 318 4.18 -12.15 17.82
CA VAL A 318 3.41 -12.55 16.65
C VAL A 318 2.81 -13.92 16.91
N TYR A 319 1.48 -13.98 16.84
CA TYR A 319 0.70 -15.20 16.93
C TYR A 319 0.27 -15.63 15.54
N TRP A 320 0.18 -16.94 15.34
CA TRP A 320 -0.25 -17.58 14.11
C TRP A 320 -1.55 -18.32 14.35
N ILE A 321 -2.52 -18.13 13.44
CA ILE A 321 -3.65 -19.02 13.29
C ILE A 321 -3.26 -20.02 12.21
N VAL A 322 -3.18 -21.30 12.58
CA VAL A 322 -2.97 -22.41 11.66
C VAL A 322 -4.31 -23.10 11.45
N MET A 323 -4.64 -23.35 10.19
CA MET A 323 -5.89 -23.97 9.79
C MET A 323 -5.58 -25.19 8.95
N ASN A 324 -6.01 -26.36 9.38
CA ASN A 324 -5.76 -27.61 8.71
C ASN A 324 -7.06 -28.16 8.10
N ASN A 325 -7.06 -28.35 6.79
CA ASN A 325 -8.16 -28.96 6.05
C ASN A 325 -7.78 -30.40 5.67
N ASP A 326 -8.19 -31.35 6.50
CA ASP A 326 -8.01 -32.78 6.23
C ASP A 326 -9.05 -33.33 5.23
N GLY A 327 -10.00 -32.49 4.80
CA GLY A 327 -10.99 -32.81 3.79
C GLY A 327 -10.42 -32.77 2.36
N PRO A 328 -11.01 -33.52 1.42
CA PRO A 328 -10.54 -33.54 0.03
C PRO A 328 -10.92 -32.31 -0.79
N GLU A 329 -11.89 -31.52 -0.33
CA GLU A 329 -12.42 -30.35 -1.04
C GLU A 329 -11.83 -29.05 -0.49
N ASP A 330 -11.77 -28.03 -1.34
CA ASP A 330 -11.38 -26.69 -0.94
C ASP A 330 -12.43 -26.08 0.01
N VAL A 331 -11.96 -25.43 1.08
CA VAL A 331 -12.84 -24.83 2.07
C VAL A 331 -12.63 -23.34 2.11
N LYS A 332 -13.71 -22.59 1.87
CA LYS A 332 -13.73 -21.15 2.09
C LYS A 332 -13.95 -20.89 3.58
N ILE A 333 -13.20 -19.96 4.13
CA ILE A 333 -13.35 -19.52 5.51
C ILE A 333 -13.48 -18.00 5.60
N ARG A 334 -14.11 -17.55 6.67
CA ARG A 334 -14.18 -16.17 7.11
C ARG A 334 -13.73 -16.11 8.55
N MET A 335 -12.82 -15.20 8.85
CA MET A 335 -12.33 -14.98 10.20
C MET A 335 -12.45 -13.52 10.59
N GLN A 336 -12.70 -13.32 11.87
CA GLN A 336 -12.67 -12.03 12.54
C GLN A 336 -11.84 -12.17 13.81
N LEU A 337 -10.89 -11.27 14.02
CA LEU A 337 -10.10 -11.16 15.24
C LEU A 337 -10.42 -9.81 15.89
N ARG A 338 -10.65 -9.80 17.21
CA ARG A 338 -10.89 -8.60 18.01
C ARG A 338 -10.03 -8.63 19.27
N TYR A 339 -9.39 -7.53 19.61
CA TYR A 339 -8.58 -7.40 20.83
C TYR A 339 -8.73 -6.01 21.46
N LYS A 340 -8.62 -5.93 22.79
CA LYS A 340 -8.63 -4.65 23.52
C LYS A 340 -7.31 -3.91 23.30
N LEU A 341 -7.37 -2.61 22.99
CA LEU A 341 -6.18 -1.76 22.89
C LEU A 341 -5.55 -1.45 24.25
#